data_AF-X6MVR8-F1
#
_entry.id   AF-X6MVR8-F1
#
_cell.length_a   1.000
_cell.length_b   1.000
_cell.length_c   1.000
_cell.angle_alpha   90.00
_cell.angle_beta   90.00
_cell.angle_gamma   90.00
#
_symmetry.space_group_name_H-M   'P 1'
#
loop_
_entity.id
_entity.type
_entity.pdbx_description
1 polymer ?
#
loop_
_entity_poly.entity_id
_entity_poly.type
_entity_poly.pdbx_seq_one_letter_code
_entity_poly.pdbx_strand_id
1 'polypeptide(L)'
;MFTKVFFDGSSRVPLIISAGNKIEINRNVVINNLTSSLDLFPTLLAMANVSVPANISSKLDGYNILPFVTNKNYSNENIRPNYIMSQFHGDDIHLSWFMLRKDNWKYVTYGSGHEVPVRLYDMVNDPNEMNDLGQNDTYDSVVAQMDTLLRSIIDYPSIATNVEAYNKDSFVLWRDAFPNQTSYMETISSLRWNVSWTYDPPACYLAIDEWLKTPNDTFFWAF
;
A
#
# COMPACT_ATOMS: atom_id res chain seq x y z
N MET A 1 -7.45 -10.70 -11.93
CA MET A 1 -6.20 -9.93 -12.10
C MET A 1 -6.27 -8.77 -11.13
N PHE A 2 -5.63 -8.87 -9.97
CA PHE A 2 -5.46 -7.69 -9.11
C PHE A 2 -4.39 -6.83 -9.77
N THR A 3 -4.74 -5.60 -10.12
CA THR A 3 -3.80 -4.65 -10.69
C THR A 3 -2.83 -4.23 -9.60
N LYS A 4 -1.56 -4.65 -9.68
CA LYS A 4 -0.53 -4.35 -8.66
C LYS A 4 0.02 -2.92 -8.86
N VAL A 5 -0.84 -1.92 -8.73
CA VAL A 5 -0.53 -0.48 -8.91
C VAL A 5 -1.43 0.40 -8.04
N PHE A 6 -0.98 1.62 -7.75
CA PHE A 6 -1.71 2.61 -6.93
C PHE A 6 -2.52 3.66 -7.71
N PHE A 7 -2.64 3.50 -9.03
CA PHE A 7 -3.58 4.29 -9.82
C PHE A 7 -5.02 4.06 -9.33
N ASP A 8 -5.89 5.06 -9.44
CA ASP A 8 -7.28 5.00 -8.99
C ASP A 8 -8.04 3.85 -9.67
N GLY A 9 -7.70 3.52 -10.92
CA GLY A 9 -8.24 2.34 -11.61
C GLY A 9 -7.99 1.00 -10.90
N SER A 10 -7.11 0.98 -9.90
CA SER A 10 -6.77 -0.15 -9.04
C SER A 10 -7.14 0.09 -7.58
N SER A 11 -6.64 1.19 -6.99
CA SER A 11 -6.74 1.43 -5.55
C SER A 11 -8.09 2.01 -5.10
N ARG A 12 -8.83 2.65 -6.01
CA ARG A 12 -10.14 3.23 -5.69
C ARG A 12 -11.25 2.23 -6.02
N VAL A 13 -11.78 1.62 -4.97
CA VAL A 13 -12.88 0.65 -5.07
C VAL A 13 -14.24 1.32 -4.85
N PRO A 14 -15.31 0.83 -5.49
CA PRO A 14 -16.65 1.32 -5.24
C PRO A 14 -17.14 0.90 -3.84
N LEU A 15 -17.70 1.86 -3.08
CA LEU A 15 -18.39 1.63 -1.82
C LEU A 15 -19.82 2.16 -1.92
N ILE A 16 -20.80 1.26 -1.73
CA ILE A 16 -22.22 1.61 -1.69
C ILE A 16 -22.76 1.21 -0.32
N ILE A 17 -23.30 2.18 0.42
CA ILE A 17 -23.96 1.94 1.70
C ILE A 17 -25.48 2.02 1.48
N SER A 18 -26.17 0.94 1.83
CA SER A 18 -27.63 0.88 1.83
C SER A 18 -28.11 0.36 3.18
N ALA A 19 -29.14 0.99 3.73
CA ALA A 19 -29.72 0.62 5.00
C ALA A 19 -31.23 0.44 4.91
N GLY A 20 -31.74 -0.50 5.72
CA GLY A 20 -33.17 -0.72 5.90
C GLY A 20 -33.80 0.35 6.81
N ASN A 21 -35.09 0.19 7.10
CA ASN A 21 -35.90 1.23 7.77
C ASN A 21 -35.49 1.54 9.23
N LYS A 22 -34.56 0.77 9.81
CA LYS A 22 -34.07 0.98 11.18
C LYS A 22 -32.98 2.03 11.28
N ILE A 23 -32.32 2.38 10.18
CA ILE A 23 -31.26 3.41 10.14
C ILE A 23 -31.65 4.41 9.05
N GLU A 24 -31.99 5.63 9.47
CA GLU A 24 -32.28 6.70 8.53
C GLU A 24 -30.98 7.20 7.90
N ILE A 25 -30.84 6.96 6.59
CA ILE A 25 -29.75 7.49 5.78
C ILE A 25 -30.32 8.40 4.70
N ASN A 26 -29.57 9.44 4.34
CA ASN A 26 -29.78 10.23 3.15
C ASN A 26 -29.60 9.32 1.94
N ARG A 27 -30.69 9.09 1.20
CA ARG A 27 -30.68 8.26 -0.01
C ARG A 27 -30.25 9.09 -1.21
N ASN A 28 -29.69 8.42 -2.22
CA ASN A 28 -29.27 9.03 -3.49
C ASN A 28 -28.26 10.18 -3.32
N VAL A 29 -27.37 10.09 -2.32
CA VAL A 29 -26.27 11.03 -2.11
C VAL A 29 -24.95 10.42 -2.57
N VAL A 30 -24.09 11.27 -3.13
CA VAL A 30 -22.71 10.91 -3.47
C VAL A 30 -21.79 11.57 -2.46
N ILE A 31 -20.97 10.76 -1.80
CA ILE A 31 -19.98 11.22 -0.82
C ILE A 31 -18.62 11.22 -1.50
N ASN A 32 -17.99 12.38 -1.60
CA ASN A 32 -16.67 12.56 -2.24
C ASN A 32 -15.51 12.54 -1.22
N ASN A 33 -15.80 12.38 0.07
CA ASN A 33 -14.79 12.24 1.10
C ASN A 33 -13.91 11.02 0.84
N LEU A 34 -12.62 11.15 1.16
CA LEU A 34 -11.73 9.99 1.21
C LEU A 34 -12.24 9.01 2.26
N THR A 35 -12.24 7.72 1.92
CA THR A 35 -12.60 6.59 2.80
C THR A 35 -11.60 5.46 2.60
N SER A 36 -11.41 4.65 3.63
CA SER A 36 -10.58 3.43 3.59
C SER A 36 -11.45 2.19 3.77
N SER A 37 -11.01 1.05 3.23
CA SER A 37 -11.62 -0.26 3.53
C SER A 37 -11.59 -0.58 5.04
N LEU A 38 -10.65 0.01 5.79
CA LEU A 38 -10.57 -0.12 7.24
C LEU A 38 -11.77 0.53 7.96
N ASP A 39 -12.41 1.51 7.34
CA ASP A 39 -13.58 2.22 7.89
C ASP A 39 -14.83 1.30 7.96
N LEU A 40 -14.84 0.19 7.21
CA LEU A 40 -15.97 -0.75 7.18
C LEU A 40 -16.24 -1.38 8.55
N PHE A 41 -15.19 -1.82 9.24
CA PHE A 41 -15.33 -2.51 10.52
C PHE A 41 -16.04 -1.65 11.59
N PRO A 42 -15.54 -0.45 11.96
CA PRO A 42 -16.21 0.39 12.96
C PRO A 42 -17.59 0.89 12.49
N THR A 43 -17.79 1.07 11.17
CA THR A 43 -19.08 1.47 10.61
C THR A 43 -20.14 0.38 10.77
N LEU A 44 -19.78 -0.88 10.49
CA LEU A 44 -20.69 -2.02 10.66
C LEU A 44 -21.07 -2.24 12.12
N LEU A 45 -20.14 -2.06 13.06
CA LEU A 45 -20.44 -2.12 14.50
C LEU A 45 -21.43 -1.03 14.91
N ALA A 46 -21.24 0.20 14.42
CA ALA A 46 -22.18 1.29 14.66
C ALA A 46 -23.58 1.00 14.08
N MET A 47 -23.65 0.47 12.86
CA MET A 47 -24.92 0.05 12.24
C MET A 47 -25.61 -1.09 13.02
N ALA A 48 -24.83 -1.99 13.61
CA ALA A 48 -25.33 -3.08 14.45
C ALA A 48 -25.69 -2.63 15.89
N ASN A 49 -25.48 -1.36 16.23
CA ASN A 49 -25.63 -0.83 17.59
C ASN A 49 -24.78 -1.58 18.62
N VAL A 50 -23.57 -2.00 18.22
CA VAL A 50 -22.60 -2.68 19.10
C VAL A 50 -21.63 -1.64 19.63
N SER A 51 -21.56 -1.50 20.96
CA SER A 51 -20.58 -0.63 21.60
C SER A 51 -19.19 -1.27 21.54
N VAL A 52 -18.21 -0.49 21.08
CA VAL A 52 -16.80 -0.90 21.09
C VAL A 52 -16.18 -0.47 22.42
N PRO A 53 -15.61 -1.40 23.21
CA PRO A 53 -14.87 -1.05 24.41
C PRO A 53 -13.75 -0.04 24.11
N ALA A 54 -13.56 0.94 25.01
CA ALA A 54 -12.61 2.03 24.80
C ALA A 54 -11.16 1.57 24.55
N ASN A 55 -10.77 0.42 25.12
CA ASN A 55 -9.45 -0.19 24.94
C ASN A 55 -9.26 -0.84 23.56
N ILE A 56 -10.34 -1.09 22.83
CA ILE A 56 -10.34 -1.62 21.46
C ILE A 56 -10.50 -0.47 20.48
N SER A 57 -11.39 0.49 20.74
CA SER A 57 -11.65 1.61 19.83
C SER A 57 -10.41 2.46 19.58
N SER A 58 -9.53 2.63 20.58
CA SER A 58 -8.26 3.35 20.42
C SER A 58 -7.20 2.62 19.59
N LYS A 59 -7.44 1.35 19.23
CA LYS A 59 -6.54 0.51 18.42
C LYS A 59 -7.07 0.28 17.00
N LEU A 60 -8.24 0.82 16.67
CA LEU A 60 -8.78 0.68 15.32
C LEU A 60 -8.16 1.75 14.42
N ASP A 61 -7.65 1.31 13.28
CA ASP A 61 -7.10 2.20 12.24
C ASP A 61 -8.20 2.85 11.36
N GLY A 62 -9.40 2.27 11.38
CA GLY A 62 -10.56 2.76 10.64
C GLY A 62 -11.48 3.65 11.46
N TYR A 63 -12.33 4.41 10.76
CA TYR A 63 -13.27 5.37 11.35
C TYR A 63 -14.72 5.00 11.02
N ASN A 64 -15.64 5.29 11.94
CA ASN A 64 -17.07 5.13 11.68
C ASN A 64 -17.55 6.21 10.69
N ILE A 65 -17.78 5.83 9.44
CA ILE A 65 -18.23 6.71 8.36
C ILE A 65 -19.75 6.74 8.18
N LEU A 66 -20.52 6.05 9.04
CA LEU A 66 -21.98 6.13 9.04
C LEU A 66 -22.51 7.57 9.07
N PRO A 67 -21.90 8.53 9.80
CA PRO A 67 -22.42 9.89 9.83
C PRO A 67 -22.26 10.66 8.51
N PHE A 68 -21.45 10.19 7.54
CA PHE A 68 -21.45 10.74 6.18
C PHE A 68 -22.80 10.58 5.49
N VAL A 69 -23.55 9.52 5.82
CA VAL A 69 -24.84 9.22 5.18
C VAL A 69 -26.04 9.51 6.08
N THR A 70 -25.88 9.69 7.40
CA THR A 70 -27.02 9.98 8.29
C THR A 70 -27.21 11.47 8.60
N ASN A 71 -26.15 12.29 8.57
CA ASN A 71 -26.25 13.71 8.93
C ASN A 71 -26.45 14.61 7.70
N LYS A 72 -27.49 15.44 7.70
CA LYS A 72 -27.78 16.39 6.60
C LYS A 72 -26.86 17.62 6.58
N ASN A 73 -26.24 17.96 7.70
CA ASN A 73 -25.38 19.14 7.87
C ASN A 73 -23.95 18.75 8.29
N TYR A 74 -23.36 17.80 7.57
CA TYR A 74 -22.04 17.28 7.91
C TYR A 74 -20.91 18.24 7.50
N SER A 75 -19.96 18.52 8.40
CA SER A 75 -18.68 19.17 8.07
C SER A 75 -17.54 18.13 8.07
N ASN A 76 -16.83 18.05 6.95
CA ASN A 76 -15.82 17.04 6.62
C ASN A 76 -14.74 16.74 7.67
N GLU A 77 -14.45 17.69 8.56
CA GLU A 77 -13.23 17.72 9.36
C GLU A 77 -13.27 16.84 10.63
N ASN A 78 -14.44 16.30 11.03
CA ASN A 78 -14.59 15.69 12.36
C ASN A 78 -14.74 14.16 12.41
N ILE A 79 -14.93 13.46 11.28
CA ILE A 79 -15.17 11.99 11.30
C ILE A 79 -13.88 11.19 11.11
N ARG A 80 -13.06 11.59 10.15
CA ARG A 80 -11.81 10.92 9.82
C ARG A 80 -10.79 11.93 9.30
N PRO A 81 -9.49 11.67 9.44
CA PRO A 81 -8.47 12.51 8.83
C PRO A 81 -8.67 12.63 7.31
N ASN A 82 -8.36 13.80 6.75
CA ASN A 82 -8.47 14.05 5.30
C ASN A 82 -7.31 13.43 4.49
N TYR A 83 -6.89 12.22 4.87
CA TYR A 83 -5.96 11.40 4.12
C TYR A 83 -6.38 9.92 4.18
N ILE A 84 -5.86 9.14 3.24
CA ILE A 84 -5.86 7.68 3.24
C ILE A 84 -4.49 7.19 2.80
N MET A 85 -4.11 6.01 3.27
CA MET A 85 -2.88 5.36 2.83
C MET A 85 -3.16 3.94 2.33
N SER A 86 -2.26 3.43 1.52
CA SER A 86 -2.22 2.03 1.11
C SER A 86 -0.77 1.56 1.04
N GLN A 87 -0.55 0.26 1.28
CA GLN A 87 0.75 -0.37 1.15
C GLN A 87 0.62 -1.67 0.37
N PHE A 88 1.67 -2.02 -0.37
CA PHE A 88 1.72 -3.26 -1.12
C PHE A 88 3.08 -3.94 -0.90
N HIS A 89 3.02 -5.20 -0.45
CA HIS A 89 4.14 -6.10 -0.24
C HIS A 89 3.71 -7.43 -0.87
N GLY A 90 4.41 -7.90 -1.89
CA GLY A 90 3.94 -9.07 -2.62
C GLY A 90 4.85 -9.50 -3.75
N ASP A 91 4.33 -10.42 -4.55
CA ASP A 91 5.01 -10.99 -5.71
C ASP A 91 5.11 -9.96 -6.85
N ASP A 92 6.15 -10.12 -7.68
CA ASP A 92 6.46 -9.28 -8.84
C ASP A 92 6.86 -7.81 -8.51
N ILE A 93 7.18 -7.50 -7.26
CA ILE A 93 7.75 -6.21 -6.85
C ILE A 93 9.08 -6.41 -6.14
N HIS A 94 10.04 -5.52 -6.41
CA HIS A 94 11.36 -5.55 -5.78
C HIS A 94 11.38 -4.80 -4.44
N LEU A 95 10.49 -3.82 -4.25
CA LEU A 95 10.40 -3.03 -3.01
C LEU A 95 8.98 -3.03 -2.47
N SER A 96 8.88 -2.80 -1.17
CA SER A 96 7.62 -2.40 -0.54
C SER A 96 7.15 -1.06 -1.10
N TRP A 97 5.88 -0.95 -1.45
CA TRP A 97 5.31 0.28 -2.00
C TRP A 97 4.35 0.90 -1.01
N PHE A 98 4.35 2.23 -0.94
CA PHE A 98 3.48 2.99 -0.06
C PHE A 98 2.84 4.13 -0.84
N MET A 99 1.54 4.35 -0.62
CA MET A 99 0.77 5.44 -1.22
C MET A 99 0.07 6.24 -0.14
N LEU A 100 0.10 7.56 -0.28
CA LEU A 100 -0.66 8.51 0.51
C LEU A 100 -1.50 9.38 -0.42
N ARG A 101 -2.80 9.48 -0.13
CA ARG A 101 -3.72 10.40 -0.80
C ARG A 101 -4.27 11.38 0.22
N LYS A 102 -4.05 12.67 0.01
CA LYS A 102 -4.47 13.79 0.87
C LYS A 102 -4.88 14.98 0.02
N ASP A 103 -5.97 15.66 0.38
CA ASP A 103 -6.49 16.85 -0.33
C ASP A 103 -6.60 16.63 -1.85
N ASN A 104 -5.73 17.25 -2.65
CA ASN A 104 -5.68 17.11 -4.10
C ASN A 104 -4.53 16.21 -4.58
N TRP A 105 -3.68 15.72 -3.68
CA TRP A 105 -2.44 15.04 -4.03
C TRP A 105 -2.52 13.54 -3.79
N LYS A 106 -1.87 12.78 -4.67
CA LYS A 106 -1.49 11.39 -4.45
C LYS A 106 0.03 11.29 -4.54
N TYR A 107 0.64 10.75 -3.49
CA TYR A 107 2.06 10.54 -3.35
C TYR A 107 2.35 9.04 -3.27
N VAL A 108 3.38 8.57 -3.96
CA VAL A 108 3.82 7.18 -3.92
C VAL A 108 5.33 7.14 -3.65
N THR A 109 5.74 6.32 -2.69
CA THR A 109 7.14 6.07 -2.36
C THR A 109 7.43 4.57 -2.23
N TYR A 110 8.70 4.21 -2.28
CA TYR A 110 9.18 2.84 -2.41
C TYR A 110 10.32 2.60 -1.43
N GLY A 111 10.41 1.37 -0.89
CA GLY A 111 11.55 0.99 -0.05
C GLY A 111 11.72 1.92 1.15
N SER A 112 12.92 2.50 1.28
CA SER A 112 13.25 3.50 2.32
C SER A 112 12.92 4.94 1.91
N GLY A 113 12.55 5.14 0.65
CA GLY A 113 12.28 6.44 0.03
C GLY A 113 13.48 7.03 -0.71
N HIS A 114 14.56 6.26 -0.88
CA HIS A 114 15.80 6.72 -1.50
C HIS A 114 16.18 5.97 -2.78
N GLU A 115 15.60 4.80 -3.01
CA GLU A 115 16.03 3.89 -4.09
C GLU A 115 15.43 4.25 -5.44
N VAL A 116 14.16 4.65 -5.41
CA VAL A 116 13.36 4.93 -6.60
C VAL A 116 12.76 6.32 -6.42
N PRO A 117 12.80 7.18 -7.46
CA PRO A 117 12.07 8.42 -7.47
C PRO A 117 10.63 8.26 -6.99
N VAL A 118 10.23 9.14 -6.09
CA VAL A 118 8.84 9.25 -5.65
C VAL A 118 7.96 9.66 -6.83
N ARG A 119 6.67 9.32 -6.75
CA ARG A 119 5.68 9.80 -7.71
C ARG A 119 4.70 10.73 -7.04
N LEU A 120 4.27 11.75 -7.76
CA LEU A 120 3.28 12.73 -7.29
C LEU A 120 2.28 13.04 -8.40
N TYR A 121 0.99 12.96 -8.09
CA TYR A 121 -0.09 13.28 -9.03
C TYR A 121 -1.07 14.30 -8.44
N ASP A 122 -1.46 15.27 -9.26
CA ASP A 122 -2.55 16.20 -8.97
C ASP A 122 -3.89 15.56 -9.35
N MET A 123 -4.63 15.10 -8.36
CA MET A 123 -5.87 14.35 -8.54
C MET A 123 -7.08 15.23 -8.93
N VAL A 124 -6.90 16.56 -8.96
CA VAL A 124 -7.94 17.50 -9.43
C VAL A 124 -7.69 17.88 -10.89
N ASN A 125 -6.47 18.27 -11.22
CA ASN A 125 -6.13 18.71 -12.58
C ASN A 125 -5.71 17.55 -13.49
N ASP A 126 -5.32 16.41 -12.93
CA ASP A 126 -4.93 15.19 -13.62
C ASP A 126 -5.58 13.94 -12.99
N PRO A 127 -6.91 13.78 -13.10
CA PRO A 127 -7.64 12.65 -12.48
C PRO A 127 -7.28 11.29 -13.10
N ASN A 128 -6.59 11.27 -14.24
CA ASN A 128 -6.13 10.04 -14.88
C ASN A 128 -4.67 9.70 -14.51
N GLU A 129 -4.01 10.53 -13.70
CA GLU A 129 -2.66 10.30 -13.20
C GLU A 129 -1.63 10.09 -14.32
N MET A 130 -1.77 10.86 -15.40
CA MET A 130 -0.95 10.72 -16.60
C MET A 130 0.37 11.49 -16.53
N ASN A 131 0.49 12.45 -15.61
CA ASN A 131 1.65 13.32 -15.46
C ASN A 131 2.24 13.14 -14.07
N ASP A 132 3.40 12.48 -14.00
CA ASP A 132 4.16 12.37 -12.77
C ASP A 132 4.91 13.68 -12.48
N LEU A 133 4.61 14.29 -11.34
CA LEU A 133 5.18 15.54 -10.85
C LEU A 133 6.26 15.30 -9.78
N GLY A 134 6.56 14.05 -9.42
CA GLY A 134 7.44 13.71 -8.30
C GLY A 134 8.91 14.06 -8.50
N GLN A 135 9.31 14.39 -9.72
CA GLN A 135 10.67 14.84 -10.08
C GLN A 135 10.69 16.28 -10.61
N ASN A 136 9.61 17.04 -10.41
CA ASN A 136 9.54 18.43 -10.78
C ASN A 136 9.77 19.32 -9.55
N ASP A 137 10.91 20.01 -9.52
CA ASP A 137 11.37 20.88 -8.42
C ASP A 137 10.32 21.90 -7.95
N THR A 138 9.38 22.29 -8.83
CA THR A 138 8.26 23.20 -8.48
C THR A 138 7.40 22.63 -7.34
N TYR A 139 7.34 21.30 -7.21
CA TYR A 139 6.48 20.58 -6.27
C TYR A 139 7.25 19.96 -5.08
N ASP A 140 8.54 20.26 -4.91
CA ASP A 140 9.37 19.70 -3.82
C ASP A 140 8.76 19.94 -2.43
N SER A 141 8.17 21.13 -2.21
CA SER A 141 7.49 21.42 -0.95
C SER A 141 6.29 20.50 -0.70
N VAL A 142 5.54 20.15 -1.76
CA VAL A 142 4.40 19.22 -1.66
C VAL A 142 4.90 17.81 -1.38
N VAL A 143 5.94 17.36 -2.09
CA VAL A 143 6.58 16.05 -1.85
C VAL A 143 7.04 15.94 -0.39
N ALA A 144 7.76 16.94 0.12
CA ALA A 144 8.25 16.94 1.50
C ALA A 144 7.11 16.93 2.54
N GLN A 145 6.02 17.66 2.29
CA GLN A 145 4.84 17.65 3.16
C GLN A 145 4.14 16.28 3.16
N MET A 146 3.98 15.67 1.99
CA MET A 146 3.37 14.34 1.85
C MET A 146 4.22 13.25 2.51
N ASP A 147 5.54 13.29 2.32
CA ASP A 147 6.46 12.34 2.96
C ASP A 147 6.46 12.50 4.48
N THR A 148 6.52 13.73 4.98
CA THR A 148 6.44 14.03 6.42
C THR A 148 5.13 13.49 7.02
N LEU A 149 4.01 13.69 6.34
CA LEU A 149 2.73 13.17 6.80
C LEU A 149 2.74 11.63 6.79
N LEU A 150 3.21 10.99 5.72
CA LEU A 150 3.28 9.53 5.65
C LEU A 150 4.12 8.94 6.79
N ARG A 151 5.29 9.53 7.07
CA ARG A 151 6.18 9.12 8.18
C ARG A 151 5.57 9.32 9.56
N SER A 152 4.67 10.28 9.71
CA SER A 152 3.91 10.46 10.96
C SER A 152 2.83 9.39 11.17
N ILE A 153 2.41 8.70 10.11
CA ILE A 153 1.39 7.65 10.14
C ILE A 153 2.07 6.28 10.29
N ILE A 154 3.12 6.01 9.51
CA ILE A 154 3.86 4.75 9.51
C ILE A 154 5.37 4.96 9.34
N ASP A 155 6.16 4.12 10.00
CA ASP A 155 7.61 4.01 9.75
C ASP A 155 7.86 3.09 8.54
N TYR A 156 7.60 3.61 7.35
CA TYR A 156 7.68 2.83 6.12
C TYR A 156 9.09 2.30 5.80
N PRO A 157 10.22 2.99 6.11
CA PRO A 157 11.54 2.40 5.94
C PRO A 157 11.75 1.16 6.81
N SER A 158 11.39 1.20 8.09
CA SER A 158 11.49 0.03 8.97
C SER A 158 10.60 -1.11 8.49
N ILE A 159 9.39 -0.81 8.00
CA ILE A 159 8.51 -1.82 7.38
C ILE A 159 9.19 -2.46 6.16
N ALA A 160 9.78 -1.67 5.27
CA ALA A 160 10.48 -2.18 4.09
C ALA A 160 11.63 -3.11 4.48
N THR A 161 12.43 -2.74 5.50
CA THR A 161 13.54 -3.56 6.01
C THR A 161 13.03 -4.89 6.61
N ASN A 162 11.92 -4.84 7.35
CA ASN A 162 11.31 -6.04 7.92
C ASN A 162 10.74 -6.97 6.85
N VAL A 163 10.14 -6.42 5.80
CA VAL A 163 9.65 -7.20 4.64
C VAL A 163 10.81 -7.85 3.91
N GLU A 164 11.92 -7.15 3.72
CA GLU A 164 13.11 -7.70 3.09
C GLU A 164 13.73 -8.85 3.90
N ALA A 165 13.81 -8.67 5.22
CA ALA A 165 14.23 -9.74 6.14
C ALA A 165 13.32 -10.96 6.03
N TYR A 166 12.00 -10.75 6.08
CA TYR A 166 11.02 -11.81 5.93
C TYR A 166 11.13 -12.55 4.59
N ASN A 167 11.38 -11.83 3.50
CA ASN A 167 11.55 -12.41 2.17
C ASN A 167 12.78 -13.33 2.11
N LYS A 168 13.91 -12.88 2.66
CA LYS A 168 15.14 -13.69 2.73
C LYS A 168 14.96 -14.93 3.61
N ASP A 169 14.37 -14.76 4.79
CA ASP A 169 14.10 -15.87 5.70
C ASP A 169 13.17 -16.90 5.06
N SER A 170 12.09 -16.44 4.41
CA SER A 170 11.15 -17.29 3.70
C SER A 170 11.80 -18.02 2.53
N PHE A 171 12.68 -17.33 1.79
CA PHE A 171 13.42 -17.94 0.69
C PHE A 171 14.38 -19.02 1.18
N VAL A 172 15.14 -18.76 2.26
CA VAL A 172 16.06 -19.72 2.86
C VAL A 172 15.28 -20.94 3.36
N LEU A 173 14.17 -20.75 4.07
CA LEU A 173 13.30 -21.83 4.52
C LEU A 173 12.80 -22.69 3.34
N TRP A 174 12.38 -22.05 2.25
CA TRP A 174 11.95 -22.76 1.04
C TRP A 174 13.08 -23.54 0.37
N ARG A 175 14.26 -22.92 0.20
CA ARG A 175 15.46 -23.56 -0.37
C ARG A 175 15.91 -24.76 0.44
N ASP A 176 15.94 -24.62 1.76
CA ASP A 176 16.43 -25.66 2.67
C ASP A 176 15.41 -26.80 2.87
N ALA A 177 14.18 -26.65 2.38
CA ALA A 177 13.18 -27.71 2.34
C ALA A 177 13.44 -28.76 1.24
N PHE A 178 14.34 -28.49 0.29
CA PHE A 178 14.71 -29.46 -0.74
C PHE A 178 15.70 -30.49 -0.21
N PRO A 179 15.61 -31.77 -0.66
CA PRO A 179 16.47 -32.84 -0.15
C PRO A 179 17.95 -32.68 -0.55
N ASN A 180 18.24 -31.91 -1.60
CA ASN A 180 19.60 -31.64 -2.08
C ASN A 180 19.62 -30.38 -2.98
N GLN A 181 20.82 -29.87 -3.21
CA GLN A 181 21.06 -28.66 -4.00
C GLN A 181 20.59 -28.79 -5.47
N THR A 182 20.75 -29.97 -6.08
CA THR A 182 20.32 -30.21 -7.47
C THR A 182 18.82 -30.03 -7.64
N SER A 183 18.00 -30.63 -6.74
CA SER A 183 16.54 -30.50 -6.79
C SER A 183 16.07 -29.06 -6.60
N TYR A 184 16.72 -28.30 -5.72
CA TYR A 184 16.48 -26.85 -5.59
C TYR A 184 16.81 -26.12 -6.89
N MET A 185 18.00 -26.35 -7.46
CA MET A 185 18.48 -25.65 -8.66
C MET A 185 17.60 -25.92 -9.88
N GLU A 186 17.13 -27.15 -10.08
CA GLU A 186 16.19 -27.53 -11.14
C GLU A 186 14.80 -26.88 -10.94
N THR A 187 14.34 -26.80 -9.69
CA THR A 187 13.04 -26.20 -9.39
C THR A 187 13.05 -24.70 -9.60
N ILE A 188 14.05 -23.98 -9.05
CA ILE A 188 14.10 -22.52 -9.14
C ILE A 188 14.27 -22.04 -10.59
N SER A 189 15.06 -22.75 -11.39
CA SER A 189 15.30 -22.41 -12.80
C SER A 189 14.11 -22.66 -13.72
N SER A 190 13.15 -23.47 -13.28
CA SER A 190 11.91 -23.77 -14.02
C SER A 190 10.70 -22.94 -13.57
N LEU A 191 10.87 -22.03 -12.60
CA LEU A 191 9.83 -21.08 -12.21
C LEU A 191 9.50 -20.09 -13.34
N ARG A 192 8.45 -19.30 -13.14
CA ARG A 192 7.79 -18.41 -14.11
C ARG A 192 8.71 -17.46 -14.91
N TRP A 193 9.96 -17.29 -14.49
CA TRP A 193 11.00 -16.43 -15.09
C TRP A 193 12.06 -17.20 -15.89
N ASN A 194 11.69 -18.31 -16.52
CA ASN A 194 12.60 -19.24 -17.19
C ASN A 194 13.54 -18.60 -18.24
N VAL A 195 13.15 -17.48 -18.87
CA VAL A 195 13.95 -16.82 -19.91
C VAL A 195 15.33 -16.40 -19.39
N SER A 196 15.41 -15.75 -18.22
CA SER A 196 16.70 -15.36 -17.63
C SER A 196 17.57 -16.57 -17.29
N TRP A 197 16.93 -17.61 -16.74
CA TRP A 197 17.58 -18.88 -16.41
C TRP A 197 18.10 -19.62 -17.65
N THR A 198 17.45 -19.49 -18.81
CA THR A 198 17.97 -20.06 -20.07
C THR A 198 19.11 -19.25 -20.68
N TYR A 199 19.20 -17.96 -20.37
CA TYR A 199 20.23 -17.07 -20.92
C TYR A 199 21.56 -17.22 -20.18
N ASP A 200 21.55 -17.08 -18.85
CA ASP A 200 22.75 -17.20 -18.01
C ASP A 200 22.39 -17.79 -16.62
N PRO A 201 22.26 -19.13 -16.53
CA PRO A 201 21.95 -19.77 -15.25
C PRO A 201 23.01 -19.52 -14.15
N PRO A 202 24.33 -19.60 -14.40
CA PRO A 202 25.34 -19.27 -13.41
C PRO A 202 25.19 -17.87 -12.81
N ALA A 203 24.93 -16.85 -13.65
CA ALA A 203 24.70 -15.49 -13.15
C ALA A 203 23.45 -15.39 -12.27
N CYS A 204 22.38 -16.11 -12.60
CA CYS A 204 21.15 -16.14 -11.80
C CYS A 204 21.38 -16.75 -10.41
N TYR A 205 22.18 -17.82 -10.30
CA TYR A 205 22.55 -18.38 -8.98
C TYR A 205 23.44 -17.44 -8.19
N LEU A 206 24.42 -16.80 -8.84
CA LEU A 206 25.29 -15.82 -8.19
C LEU A 206 24.48 -14.63 -7.66
N ALA A 207 23.54 -14.12 -8.44
CA ALA A 207 22.62 -13.05 -8.07
C ALA A 207 21.82 -13.36 -6.79
N ILE A 208 21.34 -14.60 -6.64
CA ILE A 208 20.65 -15.04 -5.43
C ILE A 208 21.62 -15.07 -4.23
N ASP A 209 22.82 -15.61 -4.42
CA ASP A 209 23.83 -15.67 -3.36
C ASP A 209 24.29 -14.28 -2.91
N GLU A 210 24.37 -13.31 -3.82
CA GLU A 210 24.69 -11.91 -3.53
C GLU A 210 23.53 -11.22 -2.80
N TRP A 211 22.29 -11.42 -3.27
CA TRP A 211 21.09 -10.89 -2.62
C TRP A 211 20.98 -11.35 -1.17
N LEU A 212 21.19 -12.65 -0.90
CA LEU A 212 21.16 -13.21 0.46
C LEU A 212 22.24 -12.64 1.40
N LYS A 213 23.37 -12.16 0.87
CA LYS A 213 24.46 -11.55 1.65
C LYS A 213 24.29 -10.05 1.85
N THR A 214 23.46 -9.41 1.05
CA THR A 214 23.23 -7.96 1.08
C THR A 214 22.48 -7.58 2.36
N PRO A 215 22.85 -6.50 3.06
CA PRO A 215 22.07 -5.98 4.18
C PRO A 215 20.60 -5.70 3.81
N ASN A 216 19.68 -5.84 4.76
CA ASN A 216 18.23 -5.69 4.50
C ASN A 216 17.78 -4.24 4.33
N ASP A 217 18.64 -3.29 4.70
CA ASP A 217 18.44 -1.85 4.58
C ASP A 217 19.10 -1.27 3.32
N THR A 218 19.94 -2.05 2.63
CA THR A 218 20.54 -1.65 1.37
C THR A 218 19.70 -2.17 0.23
N PHE A 219 18.79 -1.33 -0.22
CA PHE A 219 17.80 -1.69 -1.23
C PHE A 219 18.31 -1.60 -2.69
N PHE A 220 19.64 -1.63 -2.86
CA PHE A 220 20.33 -1.49 -4.14
C PHE A 220 20.96 -2.82 -4.53
N TRP A 221 20.19 -3.67 -5.22
CA TRP A 221 20.71 -4.86 -5.91
C TRP A 221 20.69 -4.58 -7.41
N ALA A 222 21.88 -4.57 -8.02
CA ALA A 222 22.00 -4.48 -9.47
C ALA A 222 21.76 -5.88 -10.05
N PHE A 223 20.75 -6.01 -10.92
CA PHE A 223 20.60 -7.14 -11.83
C PHE A 223 20.66 -6.63 -13.27
#